data_AF-A0AAT9H7L9-F1
#
_entry.id   AF-A0AAT9H7L9-F1
#
_cell.length_a   1.000
_cell.length_b   1.000
_cell.length_c   1.000
_cell.angle_alpha   90.00
_cell.angle_beta   90.00
_cell.angle_gamma   90.00
#
_symmetry.space_group_name_H-M   'P 1'
#
loop_
_entity.id
_entity.type
_entity.pdbx_description
1 polymer ?
#
loop_
_entity_poly.entity_id
_entity_poly.type
_entity_poly.pdbx_seq_one_letter_code
_entity_poly.pdbx_strand_id
1 'polypeptide(L)'
;MKSNLKNFEASPQLYARIAGILYLVIIVMGFFAETFVRNKLFVPGDATATAYNITHSQFLWKIGITADLIMQICDLPVMIILYYLLKPVNRKLALLNLSFNLIQTAVLVANKLNLLAALFFLSGADYLKSFSPDQLHTLSYLSIKLHDYGFGIGLIFFGFVCLLEGYLIFKSGYLPKVIGVLMSLAGICYLTNSFFLILIPKLSSIVLLMPCLIAELSLSLWLVFKGVKLPVWKEIVWS
;
A
#
# COMPACT_ATOMS: atom_id res chain seq x y z
N MET A 1 -2.89 23.01 -18.41
CA MET A 1 -2.14 21.80 -17.99
C MET A 1 -0.63 21.82 -18.31
N LYS A 2 -0.15 22.50 -19.37
CA LYS A 2 1.30 22.60 -19.68
C LYS A 2 2.13 23.45 -18.70
N SER A 3 1.56 24.42 -17.98
CA SER A 3 2.33 25.28 -17.05
C SER A 3 2.80 24.54 -15.79
N ASN A 4 2.02 23.62 -15.25
CA ASN A 4 2.40 22.86 -14.04
C ASN A 4 3.52 21.84 -14.30
N LEU A 5 3.65 21.33 -15.53
CA LEU A 5 4.72 20.41 -15.92
C LEU A 5 6.11 21.08 -15.89
N LYS A 6 6.20 22.35 -16.31
CA LYS A 6 7.44 23.13 -16.22
C LYS A 6 7.93 23.26 -14.78
N ASN A 7 7.03 23.35 -13.81
CA ASN A 7 7.39 23.48 -12.39
C ASN A 7 7.99 22.18 -11.82
N PHE A 8 7.49 21.02 -12.25
CA PHE A 8 8.03 19.73 -11.82
C PHE A 8 9.46 19.51 -12.31
N GLU A 9 9.68 19.72 -13.62
CA GLU A 9 10.99 19.56 -14.25
C GLU A 9 12.00 20.60 -13.76
N ALA A 10 11.54 21.78 -13.34
CA ALA A 10 12.35 22.82 -12.72
C ALA A 10 12.72 22.55 -11.25
N SER A 11 11.90 21.79 -10.50
CA SER A 11 12.08 21.54 -9.06
C SER A 11 11.95 20.06 -8.67
N PRO A 12 12.64 19.13 -9.35
CA PRO A 12 12.46 17.68 -9.13
C PRO A 12 12.85 17.26 -7.70
N GLN A 13 13.76 18.00 -7.06
CA GLN A 13 14.19 17.75 -5.69
C GLN A 13 13.07 17.97 -4.66
N LEU A 14 12.27 19.02 -4.83
CA LEU A 14 11.15 19.32 -3.94
C LEU A 14 10.11 18.20 -4.02
N TYR A 15 9.73 17.83 -5.24
CA TYR A 15 8.75 16.77 -5.44
C TYR A 15 9.26 15.41 -4.98
N ALA A 16 10.54 15.08 -5.21
CA ALA A 16 11.15 13.87 -4.66
C ALA A 16 11.02 13.83 -3.13
N ARG A 17 11.30 14.93 -2.43
CA ARG A 17 11.15 15.02 -0.97
C ARG A 17 9.70 14.87 -0.51
N ILE A 18 8.76 15.52 -1.21
CA ILE A 18 7.32 15.39 -0.93
C ILE A 18 6.89 13.92 -1.07
N ALA A 19 7.27 13.27 -2.18
CA ALA A 19 6.99 11.84 -2.37
C ALA A 19 7.61 10.99 -1.25
N GLY A 20 8.87 11.24 -0.90
CA GLY A 20 9.54 10.55 0.20
C GLY A 20 8.78 10.66 1.52
N ILE A 21 8.37 11.86 1.92
CA ILE A 21 7.61 12.10 3.16
C ILE A 21 6.25 11.41 3.12
N LEU A 22 5.51 11.54 2.03
CA LEU A 22 4.20 10.91 1.89
C LEU A 22 4.32 9.38 1.90
N TYR A 23 5.37 8.82 1.29
CA TYR A 23 5.67 7.39 1.36
C TYR A 23 6.00 6.96 2.80
N LEU A 24 6.73 7.76 3.58
CA LEU A 24 6.93 7.46 5.01
C LEU A 24 5.60 7.43 5.77
N VAL A 25 4.69 8.38 5.49
CA VAL A 25 3.35 8.39 6.09
C VAL A 25 2.59 7.12 5.73
N ILE A 26 2.66 6.67 4.47
CA ILE A 26 2.05 5.41 4.02
C ILE A 26 2.56 4.24 4.86
N ILE A 27 3.89 4.10 4.99
CA ILE A 27 4.52 3.02 5.76
C ILE A 27 4.08 3.06 7.23
N VAL A 28 4.12 4.24 7.86
CA VAL A 28 3.77 4.39 9.29
C VAL A 28 2.29 4.09 9.53
N MET A 29 1.39 4.60 8.68
CA MET A 29 -0.05 4.38 8.81
C MET A 29 -0.43 2.91 8.56
N GLY A 30 0.15 2.29 7.53
CA GLY A 30 -0.05 0.87 7.24
C GLY A 30 0.45 -0.02 8.38
N PHE A 31 1.67 0.23 8.88
CA PHE A 31 2.24 -0.49 10.02
C PHE A 31 1.41 -0.31 11.29
N PHE A 32 0.93 0.91 11.54
CA PHE A 32 0.05 1.22 12.68
C PHE A 32 -1.25 0.42 12.62
N ALA A 33 -1.96 0.50 11.49
CA ALA A 33 -3.26 -0.14 11.30
C ALA A 33 -3.15 -1.67 11.40
N GLU A 34 -2.07 -2.26 10.89
CA GLU A 34 -1.84 -3.71 10.95
C GLU A 34 -1.44 -4.16 12.35
N THR A 35 -0.37 -3.58 12.89
CA THR A 35 0.31 -4.11 14.09
C THR A 35 -0.38 -3.71 15.37
N PHE A 36 -0.85 -2.46 15.47
CA PHE A 36 -1.41 -1.93 16.72
C PHE A 36 -2.93 -1.98 16.80
N VAL A 37 -3.62 -2.15 15.66
CA VAL A 37 -5.07 -2.28 15.61
C VAL A 37 -5.48 -3.71 15.29
N ARG A 38 -5.24 -4.20 14.07
CA ARG A 38 -5.75 -5.51 13.62
C ARG A 38 -5.17 -6.67 14.41
N ASN A 39 -3.84 -6.78 14.53
CA ASN A 39 -3.18 -7.85 15.28
C ASN A 39 -3.56 -7.89 16.77
N LYS A 40 -3.98 -6.76 17.34
CA LYS A 40 -4.41 -6.66 18.73
C LYS A 40 -5.87 -7.12 18.93
N LEU A 41 -6.74 -6.85 17.96
CA LEU A 41 -8.19 -7.06 18.10
C LEU A 41 -8.66 -8.39 17.50
N PHE A 42 -7.95 -8.90 16.50
CA PHE A 42 -8.27 -10.15 15.82
C PHE A 42 -7.73 -11.37 16.59
N VAL A 43 -8.59 -12.35 16.86
CA VAL A 43 -8.22 -13.62 17.49
C VAL A 43 -8.38 -14.75 16.47
N PRO A 44 -7.27 -15.33 15.97
CA PRO A 44 -7.34 -16.37 14.95
C PRO A 44 -8.17 -17.58 15.41
N GLY A 45 -9.18 -17.94 14.61
CA GLY A 45 -10.06 -19.09 14.88
C GLY A 45 -11.19 -18.83 15.88
N ASP A 46 -11.28 -17.63 16.46
CA ASP A 46 -12.31 -17.28 17.46
C ASP A 46 -13.08 -16.03 17.03
N ALA A 47 -14.25 -16.26 16.42
CA ALA A 47 -15.13 -15.20 15.97
C ALA A 47 -15.73 -14.40 17.12
N THR A 48 -16.04 -15.05 18.24
CA THR A 48 -16.68 -14.42 19.40
C THR A 48 -15.70 -13.54 20.17
N ALA A 49 -14.48 -14.03 20.42
CA ALA A 49 -13.43 -13.21 21.04
C ALA A 49 -13.05 -12.01 20.15
N THR A 50 -12.97 -12.21 18.83
CA THR A 50 -12.73 -11.11 17.87
C THR A 50 -13.84 -10.06 17.94
N ALA A 51 -15.11 -10.48 17.91
CA ALA A 51 -16.26 -9.57 18.00
C ALA A 51 -16.28 -8.81 19.34
N TYR A 52 -15.98 -9.50 20.44
CA TYR A 52 -15.86 -8.90 21.77
C TYR A 52 -14.77 -7.81 21.80
N ASN A 53 -13.58 -8.09 21.28
CA ASN A 53 -12.48 -7.13 21.22
C ASN A 53 -12.84 -5.88 20.38
N ILE A 54 -13.47 -6.08 19.22
CA ILE A 54 -13.86 -4.98 18.33
C ILE A 54 -14.95 -4.11 18.96
N THR A 55 -15.96 -4.70 19.59
CA THR A 55 -17.04 -3.96 20.27
C THR A 55 -16.50 -3.16 21.47
N HIS A 56 -15.60 -3.74 22.26
CA HIS A 56 -14.99 -3.05 23.40
C HIS A 56 -13.99 -1.97 22.99
N SER A 57 -13.34 -2.11 21.83
CA SER A 57 -12.34 -1.18 21.31
C SER A 57 -12.76 -0.55 19.98
N GLN A 58 -14.04 -0.19 19.86
CA GLN A 58 -14.63 0.26 18.58
C GLN A 58 -13.94 1.51 18.00
N PHE A 59 -13.52 2.44 18.86
CA PHE A 59 -12.79 3.63 18.42
C PHE A 59 -11.43 3.28 17.81
N LEU A 60 -10.71 2.34 18.42
CA LEU A 60 -9.42 1.85 17.90
C LEU A 60 -9.59 1.19 16.52
N TRP A 61 -10.65 0.38 16.35
CA TRP A 61 -10.99 -0.22 15.06
C TRP A 61 -11.23 0.85 13.98
N LYS A 62 -12.04 1.87 14.30
CA LYS A 62 -12.31 3.00 13.38
C LYS A 62 -11.04 3.77 13.03
N ILE A 63 -10.17 4.07 14.00
CA ILE A 63 -8.88 4.71 13.73
C ILE A 63 -8.02 3.87 12.79
N GLY A 64 -7.98 2.54 12.96
CA GLY A 64 -7.25 1.66 12.05
C GLY A 64 -7.73 1.77 10.60
N ILE A 65 -9.05 1.81 10.39
CA ILE A 65 -9.66 2.03 9.07
C ILE A 65 -9.32 3.43 8.54
N THR A 66 -9.37 4.46 9.38
CA THR A 66 -9.00 5.82 8.97
C THR A 66 -7.52 5.93 8.59
N ALA A 67 -6.62 5.32 9.35
CA ALA A 67 -5.19 5.28 9.02
C ALA A 67 -4.94 4.60 7.66
N ASP A 68 -5.62 3.49 7.41
CA ASP A 68 -5.61 2.81 6.11
C ASP A 68 -6.10 3.70 4.96
N LEU A 69 -7.13 4.54 5.18
CA LEU A 69 -7.63 5.47 4.16
C LEU A 69 -6.66 6.63 3.93
N ILE A 70 -6.04 7.17 4.99
CA ILE A 70 -4.99 8.19 4.89
C ILE A 70 -3.82 7.66 4.06
N MET A 71 -3.41 6.41 4.31
CA MET A 71 -2.39 5.73 3.52
C MET A 71 -2.73 5.77 2.01
N GLN A 72 -3.96 5.39 1.63
CA GLN A 72 -4.38 5.41 0.22
C GLN A 72 -4.50 6.83 -0.37
N ILE A 73 -4.89 7.82 0.44
CA ILE A 73 -4.91 9.23 0.02
C ILE A 73 -3.50 9.74 -0.27
N CYS A 74 -2.52 9.36 0.56
CA CYS A 74 -1.11 9.70 0.35
C CYS A 74 -0.49 8.98 -0.86
N ASP A 75 -1.02 7.83 -1.25
CA ASP A 75 -0.51 7.04 -2.38
C ASP A 75 -0.71 7.75 -3.73
N LEU A 76 -1.85 8.41 -3.92
CA LEU A 76 -2.18 9.16 -5.15
C LEU A 76 -1.12 10.22 -5.55
N PRO A 77 -0.72 11.18 -4.69
CA PRO A 77 0.35 12.10 -5.03
C PRO A 77 1.71 11.40 -5.20
N VAL A 78 2.00 10.34 -4.44
CA VAL A 78 3.26 9.57 -4.56
C VAL A 78 3.38 8.96 -5.95
N MET A 79 2.36 8.21 -6.41
CA MET A 79 2.39 7.57 -7.73
C MET A 79 2.50 8.60 -8.87
N ILE A 80 1.87 9.77 -8.74
CA ILE A 80 1.95 10.85 -9.75
C ILE A 80 3.36 11.45 -9.78
N ILE A 81 3.95 11.70 -8.61
CA ILE A 81 5.32 12.21 -8.53
C ILE A 81 6.30 11.17 -9.09
N LEU A 82 6.18 9.90 -8.72
CA LEU A 82 7.04 8.83 -9.23
C LEU A 82 6.87 8.64 -10.75
N TYR A 83 5.64 8.77 -11.27
CA TYR A 83 5.42 8.80 -12.72
C TYR A 83 6.23 9.90 -13.39
N TYR A 84 6.17 11.14 -12.87
CA TYR A 84 6.93 12.25 -13.45
C TYR A 84 8.44 12.11 -13.24
N LEU A 85 8.88 11.49 -12.14
CA LEU A 85 10.29 11.16 -11.91
C LEU A 85 10.78 10.04 -12.82
N LEU A 86 9.94 9.11 -13.26
CA LEU A 86 10.40 7.92 -14.02
C LEU A 86 10.05 7.96 -15.51
N LYS A 87 9.11 8.83 -15.93
CA LYS A 87 8.76 9.03 -17.35
C LYS A 87 9.96 9.35 -18.26
N PRO A 88 11.03 10.07 -17.85
CA PRO A 88 12.14 10.38 -18.74
C PRO A 88 12.93 9.14 -19.16
N VAL A 89 12.91 8.08 -18.34
CA VAL A 89 13.58 6.80 -18.65
C VAL A 89 12.80 6.03 -19.70
N ASN A 90 11.50 5.83 -19.46
CA ASN A 90 10.60 5.21 -20.43
C ASN A 90 9.14 5.58 -20.10
N ARG A 91 8.54 6.44 -20.93
CA ARG A 91 7.19 6.93 -20.73
C ARG A 91 6.12 5.83 -20.73
N LYS A 92 6.28 4.78 -21.55
CA LYS A 92 5.29 3.69 -21.65
C LYS A 92 5.29 2.83 -20.38
N LEU A 93 6.48 2.48 -19.89
CA LEU A 93 6.63 1.70 -18.65
C LEU A 93 6.24 2.52 -17.43
N ALA A 94 6.59 3.81 -17.36
CA ALA A 94 6.15 4.69 -16.28
C ALA A 94 4.62 4.83 -16.26
N LEU A 95 3.98 4.93 -17.42
CA LEU A 95 2.51 4.97 -17.51
C LEU A 95 1.89 3.63 -17.08
N LEU A 96 2.46 2.51 -17.50
CA LEU A 96 2.00 1.18 -17.08
C LEU A 96 2.12 1.00 -15.57
N ASN A 97 3.23 1.44 -14.98
CA ASN A 97 3.45 1.45 -13.53
C ASN A 97 2.39 2.29 -12.81
N LEU A 98 2.13 3.52 -13.27
CA LEU A 98 1.07 4.39 -12.73
C LEU A 98 -0.31 3.71 -12.81
N SER A 99 -0.64 3.07 -13.93
CA SER A 99 -1.91 2.37 -14.11
C SER A 99 -2.07 1.20 -13.14
N PHE A 100 -1.02 0.39 -12.96
CA PHE A 100 -1.04 -0.68 -11.96
C PHE A 100 -1.21 -0.15 -10.54
N ASN A 101 -0.53 0.97 -10.23
CA ASN A 101 -0.61 1.59 -8.92
C ASN A 101 -2.03 2.10 -8.65
N LEU A 102 -2.63 2.83 -9.61
CA LEU A 102 -4.01 3.29 -9.49
C LEU A 102 -5.03 2.14 -9.31
N ILE A 103 -4.87 1.03 -10.04
CA ILE A 103 -5.72 -0.16 -9.89
C ILE A 103 -5.56 -0.74 -8.48
N GLN A 104 -4.33 -0.88 -7.99
CA GLN A 104 -4.06 -1.34 -6.65
C GLN A 104 -4.75 -0.46 -5.61
N THR A 105 -4.58 0.86 -5.70
CA THR A 105 -5.15 1.82 -4.73
C THR A 105 -6.66 1.69 -4.72
N ALA A 106 -7.30 1.63 -5.90
CA ALA A 106 -8.73 1.47 -6.04
C ALA A 106 -9.24 0.16 -5.40
N VAL A 107 -8.55 -0.96 -5.66
CA VAL A 107 -8.87 -2.25 -5.03
C VAL A 107 -8.75 -2.16 -3.52
N LEU A 108 -7.67 -1.57 -3.00
CA LEU A 108 -7.43 -1.49 -1.56
C LEU A 108 -8.41 -0.55 -0.84
N VAL A 109 -8.78 0.58 -1.45
CA VAL A 109 -9.81 1.49 -0.92
C VAL A 109 -11.17 0.79 -0.87
N ALA A 110 -11.59 0.15 -1.98
CA ALA A 110 -12.85 -0.59 -2.01
C ALA A 110 -12.86 -1.73 -0.97
N ASN A 111 -11.73 -2.41 -0.79
CA ASN A 111 -11.59 -3.49 0.18
C ASN A 111 -11.77 -3.03 1.64
N LYS A 112 -11.61 -1.73 1.97
CA LYS A 112 -11.91 -1.21 3.32
C LYS A 112 -13.39 -1.31 3.69
N LEU A 113 -14.29 -1.49 2.71
CA LEU A 113 -15.68 -1.82 2.97
C LEU A 113 -15.82 -3.12 3.78
N ASN A 114 -14.92 -4.09 3.63
CA ASN A 114 -14.95 -5.32 4.42
C ASN A 114 -14.67 -5.06 5.91
N LEU A 115 -13.76 -4.14 6.24
CA LEU A 115 -13.49 -3.74 7.63
C LEU A 115 -14.65 -2.93 8.23
N LEU A 116 -15.35 -2.13 7.40
CA LEU A 116 -16.57 -1.45 7.80
C LEU A 116 -17.73 -2.43 7.98
N ALA A 117 -17.86 -3.43 7.12
CA ALA A 117 -18.87 -4.48 7.21
C ALA A 117 -18.73 -5.26 8.53
N ALA A 118 -17.49 -5.60 8.93
CA ALA A 118 -17.22 -6.19 10.23
C ALA A 118 -17.84 -5.37 11.38
N LEU A 119 -17.72 -4.04 11.30
CA LEU A 119 -18.33 -3.15 12.29
C LEU A 119 -19.87 -3.08 12.16
N PHE A 120 -20.41 -3.10 10.94
CA PHE A 120 -21.85 -3.05 10.72
C PHE A 120 -22.55 -4.28 11.31
N PHE A 121 -21.98 -5.47 11.15
CA PHE A 121 -22.52 -6.69 11.76
C PHE A 121 -22.53 -6.64 13.30
N LEU A 122 -21.63 -5.87 13.91
CA LEU A 122 -21.51 -5.71 15.35
C LEU A 122 -22.24 -4.46 15.90
N SER A 123 -23.02 -3.77 15.07
CA SER A 123 -23.64 -2.48 15.44
C SER A 123 -24.85 -2.58 16.38
N GLY A 124 -25.47 -3.76 16.47
CA GLY A 124 -26.73 -3.95 17.22
C GLY A 124 -27.96 -3.33 16.57
N ALA A 125 -27.89 -2.98 15.28
CA ALA A 125 -29.00 -2.37 14.55
C ALA A 125 -30.23 -3.29 14.42
N ASP A 126 -31.43 -2.71 14.41
CA ASP A 126 -32.69 -3.46 14.41
C ASP A 126 -32.85 -4.41 13.21
N TYR A 127 -32.35 -4.04 12.03
CA TYR A 127 -32.44 -4.88 10.83
C TYR A 127 -31.59 -6.16 10.92
N LEU A 128 -30.69 -6.27 11.90
CA LEU A 128 -29.86 -7.45 12.14
C LEU A 128 -30.51 -8.44 13.11
N LYS A 129 -31.65 -8.12 13.73
CA LYS A 129 -32.33 -8.98 14.72
C LYS A 129 -32.82 -10.32 14.17
N SER A 130 -32.82 -10.50 12.84
CA SER A 130 -33.09 -11.78 12.19
C SER A 130 -31.92 -12.77 12.27
N PHE A 131 -30.71 -12.30 12.58
CA PHE A 131 -29.53 -13.13 12.80
C PHE A 131 -29.33 -13.39 14.31
N SER A 132 -28.82 -14.57 14.66
CA SER A 132 -28.34 -14.81 16.01
C SER A 132 -27.03 -14.05 16.28
N PRO A 133 -26.68 -13.77 17.55
CA PRO A 133 -25.41 -13.13 17.89
C PRO A 133 -24.18 -13.88 17.34
N ASP A 134 -24.16 -15.21 17.42
CA ASP A 134 -23.07 -16.04 16.90
C ASP A 134 -22.93 -15.94 15.37
N GLN A 135 -24.05 -15.80 14.64
CA GLN A 135 -24.03 -15.55 13.20
C GLN A 135 -23.40 -14.19 12.88
N LEU A 136 -23.75 -13.14 13.64
CA LEU A 136 -23.17 -11.80 13.46
C LEU A 136 -21.67 -11.77 13.76
N HIS A 137 -21.23 -12.47 14.82
CA HIS A 137 -19.80 -12.63 15.13
C HIS A 137 -19.07 -13.31 13.97
N THR A 138 -19.65 -14.38 13.42
CA THR A 138 -19.08 -15.12 12.29
C THR A 138 -19.02 -14.27 11.02
N LEU A 139 -20.07 -13.50 10.72
CA LEU A 139 -20.11 -12.58 9.57
C LEU A 139 -19.08 -11.46 9.70
N SER A 140 -18.89 -10.93 10.91
CA SER A 140 -17.83 -9.96 11.20
C SER A 140 -16.45 -10.57 10.96
N TYR A 141 -16.19 -11.76 11.52
CA TYR A 141 -14.94 -12.47 11.34
C TYR A 141 -14.66 -12.79 9.87
N LEU A 142 -15.67 -13.29 9.14
CA LEU A 142 -15.57 -13.55 7.71
C LEU A 142 -15.24 -12.29 6.92
N SER A 143 -15.82 -11.15 7.27
CA SER A 143 -15.53 -9.87 6.62
C SER A 143 -14.06 -9.47 6.80
N ILE A 144 -13.48 -9.70 7.98
CA ILE A 144 -12.04 -9.50 8.22
C ILE A 144 -11.22 -10.48 7.38
N LYS A 145 -11.62 -11.75 7.27
CA LYS A 145 -10.95 -12.71 6.37
C LYS A 145 -11.02 -12.27 4.91
N LEU A 146 -12.18 -11.80 4.44
CA LEU A 146 -12.32 -11.28 3.07
C LEU A 146 -11.43 -10.06 2.83
N HIS A 147 -11.27 -9.21 3.83
CA HIS A 147 -10.32 -8.11 3.78
C HIS A 147 -8.88 -8.60 3.55
N ASP A 148 -8.41 -9.65 4.24
CA ASP A 148 -7.06 -10.21 4.04
C ASP A 148 -6.83 -10.61 2.58
N TYR A 149 -7.79 -11.33 1.99
CA TYR A 149 -7.71 -11.79 0.60
C TYR A 149 -7.80 -10.63 -0.40
N GLY A 150 -8.71 -9.67 -0.16
CA GLY A 150 -8.80 -8.46 -0.98
C GLY A 150 -7.52 -7.62 -0.92
N PHE A 151 -6.84 -7.60 0.23
CA PHE A 151 -5.56 -6.94 0.41
C PHE A 151 -4.48 -7.66 -0.41
N GLY A 152 -4.41 -8.99 -0.32
CA GLY A 152 -3.54 -9.82 -1.16
C GLY A 152 -3.74 -9.61 -2.66
N ILE A 153 -5.00 -9.49 -3.13
CA ILE A 153 -5.30 -9.18 -4.54
C ILE A 153 -4.72 -7.81 -4.93
N GLY A 154 -4.89 -6.78 -4.09
CA GLY A 154 -4.26 -5.47 -4.31
C GLY A 154 -2.73 -5.57 -4.39
N LEU A 155 -2.11 -6.36 -3.51
CA LEU A 155 -0.67 -6.57 -3.49
C LEU A 155 -0.11 -7.27 -4.74
N ILE A 156 -0.92 -8.01 -5.50
CA ILE A 156 -0.48 -8.55 -6.81
C ILE A 156 -0.17 -7.39 -7.76
N PHE A 157 -1.08 -6.42 -7.86
CA PHE A 157 -0.87 -5.24 -8.69
C PHE A 157 0.28 -4.39 -8.15
N PHE A 158 0.40 -4.24 -6.83
CA PHE A 158 1.55 -3.57 -6.21
C PHE A 158 2.87 -4.28 -6.54
N GLY A 159 2.89 -5.61 -6.58
CA GLY A 159 4.07 -6.38 -6.97
C GLY A 159 4.58 -5.99 -8.36
N PHE A 160 3.68 -5.82 -9.33
CA PHE A 160 4.01 -5.29 -10.65
C PHE A 160 4.46 -3.83 -10.62
N VAL A 161 3.87 -2.99 -9.76
CA VAL A 161 4.34 -1.62 -9.52
C VAL A 161 5.82 -1.66 -9.10
N CYS A 162 6.16 -2.40 -8.06
CA CYS A 162 7.53 -2.49 -7.54
C CYS A 162 8.54 -3.03 -8.57
N LEU A 163 8.14 -4.01 -9.40
CA LEU A 163 8.98 -4.52 -10.49
C LEU A 163 9.27 -3.44 -11.55
N LEU A 164 8.25 -2.71 -11.98
CA LEU A 164 8.40 -1.66 -12.99
C LEU A 164 9.16 -0.45 -12.44
N GLU A 165 8.84 -0.02 -11.21
CA GLU A 165 9.59 1.02 -10.50
C GLU A 165 11.04 0.61 -10.32
N GLY A 166 11.30 -0.60 -9.85
CA GLY A 166 12.65 -1.13 -9.64
C GLY A 166 13.49 -1.10 -10.92
N TYR A 167 12.90 -1.55 -12.03
CA TYR A 167 13.53 -1.46 -13.35
C TYR A 167 13.81 -0.01 -13.79
N LEU A 168 12.84 0.89 -13.68
CA LEU A 168 12.98 2.30 -14.08
C LEU A 168 14.02 3.02 -13.22
N ILE A 169 14.01 2.80 -11.90
CA ILE A 169 14.99 3.31 -10.95
C ILE A 169 16.39 2.81 -11.33
N PHE A 170 16.54 1.52 -11.62
CA PHE A 170 17.82 0.93 -12.01
C PHE A 170 18.39 1.56 -13.29
N LYS A 171 17.51 1.90 -14.26
CA LYS A 171 17.89 2.53 -15.53
C LYS A 171 18.05 4.05 -15.46
N SER A 172 17.52 4.69 -14.43
CA SER A 172 17.44 6.16 -14.32
C SER A 172 18.80 6.88 -14.26
N GLY A 173 19.81 6.29 -13.63
CA GLY A 173 21.10 6.96 -13.37
C GLY A 173 21.07 8.07 -12.30
N TYR A 174 19.93 8.75 -12.09
CA TYR A 174 19.75 9.77 -11.05
C TYR A 174 19.22 9.26 -9.71
N LEU A 175 18.76 8.00 -9.65
CA LEU A 175 18.46 7.27 -8.41
C LEU A 175 19.44 6.10 -8.20
N PRO A 176 19.63 5.60 -6.97
CA PRO A 176 20.52 4.47 -6.70
C PRO A 176 20.03 3.16 -7.32
N LYS A 177 20.91 2.50 -8.06
CA LYS A 177 20.63 1.18 -8.64
C LYS A 177 20.28 0.12 -7.59
N VAL A 178 20.89 0.21 -6.41
CA VAL A 178 20.63 -0.70 -5.28
C VAL A 178 19.16 -0.63 -4.87
N ILE A 179 18.58 0.57 -4.78
CA ILE A 179 17.15 0.75 -4.47
C ILE A 179 16.29 0.13 -5.58
N GLY A 180 16.69 0.29 -6.85
CA GLY A 180 16.00 -0.36 -7.96
C GLY A 180 15.96 -1.88 -7.84
N VAL A 181 17.07 -2.52 -7.45
CA VAL A 181 17.13 -3.96 -7.20
C VAL A 181 16.26 -4.37 -6.01
N LEU A 182 16.33 -3.62 -4.90
CA LEU A 182 15.51 -3.88 -3.72
C LEU A 182 14.01 -3.79 -4.04
N MET A 183 13.58 -2.78 -4.79
CA MET A 183 12.19 -2.64 -5.24
C MET A 183 11.75 -3.81 -6.13
N SER A 184 12.60 -4.26 -7.05
CA SER A 184 12.28 -5.45 -7.86
C SER A 184 12.13 -6.71 -7.00
N LEU A 185 13.00 -6.89 -5.99
CA LEU A 185 12.89 -8.01 -5.05
C LEU A 185 11.60 -7.92 -4.22
N ALA A 186 11.24 -6.72 -3.76
CA ALA A 186 9.96 -6.48 -3.08
C ALA A 186 8.77 -6.87 -3.97
N GLY A 187 8.82 -6.54 -5.26
CA GLY A 187 7.80 -6.93 -6.21
C GLY A 187 7.62 -8.46 -6.31
N ILE A 188 8.72 -9.21 -6.36
CA ILE A 188 8.69 -10.68 -6.34
C ILE A 188 8.08 -11.19 -5.03
N CYS A 189 8.54 -10.67 -3.90
CA CYS A 189 8.00 -11.02 -2.58
C CYS A 189 6.50 -10.79 -2.47
N TYR A 190 5.99 -9.65 -2.94
CA TYR A 190 4.56 -9.35 -2.96
C TYR A 190 3.77 -10.33 -3.83
N LEU A 191 4.24 -10.60 -5.04
CA LEU A 191 3.60 -11.56 -5.94
C LEU A 191 3.58 -12.95 -5.32
N THR A 192 4.73 -13.45 -4.86
CA THR A 192 4.84 -14.78 -4.24
C THR A 192 3.93 -14.92 -3.03
N ASN A 193 3.96 -13.98 -2.09
CA ASN A 193 3.12 -14.05 -0.90
C ASN A 193 1.62 -13.98 -1.25
N SER A 194 1.23 -13.14 -2.20
CA SER A 194 -0.17 -12.97 -2.58
C SER A 194 -0.71 -14.19 -3.34
N PHE A 195 0.07 -14.77 -4.25
CA PHE A 195 -0.31 -16.03 -4.90
C PHE A 195 -0.33 -17.20 -3.93
N PHE A 196 0.59 -17.26 -2.97
CA PHE A 196 0.51 -18.25 -1.89
C PHE A 196 -0.75 -18.07 -1.06
N LEU A 197 -1.13 -16.84 -0.69
CA LEU A 197 -2.35 -16.59 0.07
C LEU A 197 -3.59 -17.16 -0.64
N ILE A 198 -3.65 -17.07 -1.97
CA ILE A 198 -4.79 -17.53 -2.77
C ILE A 198 -4.73 -19.04 -3.04
N LEU A 199 -3.57 -19.56 -3.47
CA LEU A 199 -3.43 -20.93 -3.97
C LEU A 199 -3.13 -21.94 -2.85
N ILE A 200 -2.26 -21.56 -1.90
CA ILE A 200 -1.77 -22.43 -0.83
C ILE A 200 -1.59 -21.57 0.44
N PRO A 201 -2.68 -21.18 1.12
CA PRO A 201 -2.65 -20.14 2.17
C PRO A 201 -1.62 -20.39 3.28
N LYS A 202 -1.33 -21.67 3.57
CA LYS A 202 -0.34 -22.10 4.57
C LYS A 202 1.10 -21.65 4.27
N LEU A 203 1.42 -21.32 3.02
CA LEU A 203 2.75 -20.86 2.61
C LEU A 203 2.88 -19.32 2.64
N SER A 204 1.77 -18.59 2.73
CA SER A 204 1.83 -17.14 2.92
C SER A 204 2.35 -16.82 4.32
N SER A 205 3.22 -15.81 4.41
CA SER A 205 3.89 -15.47 5.67
C SER A 205 4.37 -14.03 5.66
N ILE A 206 4.26 -13.37 6.81
CA ILE A 206 4.80 -12.02 7.03
C ILE A 206 6.30 -11.95 6.76
N VAL A 207 7.04 -13.06 6.95
CA VAL A 207 8.48 -13.13 6.71
C VAL A 207 8.81 -12.88 5.23
N LEU A 208 7.93 -13.31 4.32
CA LEU A 208 8.10 -13.06 2.88
C LEU A 208 7.95 -11.57 2.52
N LEU A 209 7.27 -10.79 3.37
CA LEU A 209 7.03 -9.35 3.17
C LEU A 209 8.07 -8.46 3.87
N MET A 210 8.90 -9.01 4.76
CA MET A 210 9.96 -8.24 5.44
C MET A 210 10.95 -7.56 4.47
N PRO A 211 11.40 -8.21 3.36
CA PRO A 211 12.22 -7.54 2.36
C PRO A 211 11.53 -6.36 1.69
N CYS A 212 10.20 -6.39 1.55
CA CYS A 212 9.43 -5.29 0.96
C CYS A 212 9.55 -4.03 1.80
N LEU A 213 9.35 -4.16 3.12
CA LEU A 213 9.48 -3.04 4.05
C LEU A 213 10.87 -2.40 3.98
N ILE A 214 11.93 -3.20 3.87
CA ILE A 214 13.29 -2.69 3.72
C ILE A 214 13.45 -1.91 2.41
N ALA A 215 12.93 -2.44 1.30
CA ALA A 215 13.02 -1.80 0.00
C ALA A 215 12.28 -0.45 -0.03
N GLU A 216 11.03 -0.44 0.40
CA GLU A 216 10.16 0.75 0.39
C GLU A 216 10.67 1.81 1.36
N LEU A 217 11.08 1.41 2.57
CA LEU A 217 11.68 2.34 3.52
C LEU A 217 12.99 2.92 2.97
N SER A 218 13.80 2.12 2.28
CA SER A 218 15.03 2.60 1.63
C SER A 218 14.74 3.62 0.54
N LEU A 219 13.75 3.36 -0.32
CA LEU A 219 13.31 4.30 -1.36
C LEU A 219 12.80 5.60 -0.73
N SER A 220 11.91 5.47 0.24
CA SER A 220 11.28 6.60 0.92
C SER A 220 12.30 7.49 1.63
N LEU A 221 13.18 6.93 2.46
CA LEU A 221 14.24 7.68 3.13
C LEU A 221 15.22 8.30 2.14
N TRP A 222 15.56 7.61 1.05
CA TRP A 222 16.41 8.18 0.00
C TRP A 222 15.76 9.42 -0.63
N LEU A 223 14.48 9.34 -0.98
CA LEU A 223 13.74 10.46 -1.56
C LEU A 223 13.66 11.66 -0.60
N VAL A 224 13.49 11.43 0.70
CA VAL A 224 13.49 12.48 1.74
C VAL A 224 14.85 13.18 1.84
N PHE A 225 15.94 12.43 2.00
CA PHE A 225 17.24 13.01 2.34
C PHE A 225 18.09 13.38 1.13
N LYS A 226 18.09 12.54 0.09
CA LYS A 226 18.95 12.68 -1.09
C LYS A 226 18.19 13.14 -2.33
N GLY A 227 16.97 12.68 -2.54
CA GLY A 227 16.19 12.99 -3.74
C GLY A 227 16.86 12.50 -5.04
N VAL A 228 16.92 13.35 -6.06
CA VAL A 228 17.48 13.00 -7.38
C VAL A 228 18.84 13.65 -7.62
N LYS A 229 19.73 12.97 -8.35
CA LYS A 229 20.99 13.59 -8.81
C LYS A 229 20.69 14.60 -9.92
N LEU A 230 20.66 15.88 -9.55
CA LEU A 230 20.28 16.99 -10.45
C LEU A 230 21.08 17.08 -11.77
N PRO A 231 22.41 16.87 -11.81
CA PRO A 231 23.14 16.93 -13.08
C PRO A 231 22.67 15.89 -14.09
N VAL A 232 22.55 14.64 -13.64
CA VAL A 232 22.08 13.50 -14.47
C VAL A 232 20.61 13.69 -14.88
N TRP A 233 19.78 14.19 -13.96
CA TRP A 233 18.38 14.52 -14.26
C TRP A 233 18.26 15.55 -15.39
N LYS A 234 19.05 16.63 -15.33
CA LYS A 234 19.04 17.69 -16.35
C LYS A 234 19.58 17.18 -17.70
N GLU A 235 20.50 16.24 -17.71
CA GLU A 235 20.97 15.65 -18.96
C GLU A 235 19.87 14.85 -19.65
N ILE A 236 19.17 13.97 -18.90
CA ILE A 236 18.15 13.06 -19.46
C ILE A 236 16.85 13.77 -19.84
N VAL A 237 16.43 14.78 -19.08
CA VAL A 237 15.14 15.47 -19.34
C VAL A 237 15.25 16.47 -20.49
N TRP A 238 16.44 17.00 -20.74
CA TRP A 238 16.66 18.07 -21.74
C TRP A 238 17.43 17.58 -22.97
N SER A 239 17.72 16.28 -23.07
CA SER A 239 18.16 15.57 -24.28
C SER A 239 16.98 15.23 -25.19
#